data_AF-A0A535S0V4-F1
#
_entry.id   AF-A0A535S0V4-F1
#
_cell.length_a   1.000
_cell.length_b   1.000
_cell.length_c   1.000
_cell.angle_alpha   90.00
_cell.angle_beta   90.00
_cell.angle_gamma   90.00
#
_symmetry.space_group_name_H-M   'P 1'
#
loop_
_entity.id
_entity.type
_entity.pdbx_description
1 polymer ?
#
loop_
_entity_poly.entity_id
_entity_poly.type
_entity_poly.pdbx_seq_one_letter_code
_entity_poly.pdbx_strand_id
1 'polypeptide(L)'
;MRSAARPPRSVSRHVREVPGTPSIGWRAAAVGGAVGIVVAELAGVGFASLVAIAIGGFVAARLSGHHGLLQGGAAAAVCIVVVGLVDTFLPAPRLPADTGLLILLDVAHLLAGTAGGWLALRT
;
A
#
# COMPACT_ATOMS: atom_id res chain seq x y z
N MET A 1 47.06 -26.38 25.87
CA MET A 1 45.99 -26.75 24.91
C MET A 1 44.77 -25.87 25.18
N ARG A 2 44.54 -24.81 24.40
CA ARG A 2 43.36 -23.93 24.54
C ARG A 2 42.35 -24.33 23.47
N SER A 3 41.20 -24.84 23.92
CA SER A 3 40.04 -25.12 23.09
C SER A 3 39.48 -23.80 22.58
N ALA A 4 39.58 -23.54 21.28
CA ALA A 4 38.95 -22.40 20.64
C ALA A 4 37.46 -22.72 20.44
N ALA A 5 36.61 -22.16 21.30
CA ALA A 5 35.17 -22.17 21.12
C ALA A 5 34.83 -21.39 19.83
N ARG A 6 34.25 -22.08 18.84
CA ARG A 6 33.72 -21.44 17.63
C ARG A 6 32.55 -20.52 18.02
N PRO A 7 32.48 -19.29 17.50
CA PRO A 7 31.34 -18.41 17.75
C PRO A 7 30.06 -19.03 17.13
N PRO A 8 28.88 -18.77 17.74
CA PRO A 8 27.62 -19.25 17.19
C PRO A 8 27.40 -18.65 15.81
N ARG A 9 27.17 -19.51 14.82
CA ARG A 9 26.77 -19.08 13.48
C ARG A 9 25.46 -18.32 13.61
N SER A 10 25.48 -17.02 13.34
CA SER A 10 24.29 -16.22 13.13
C SER A 10 23.44 -16.93 12.08
N VAL A 11 22.28 -17.44 12.48
CA VAL A 11 21.30 -17.99 11.56
C VAL A 11 20.72 -16.81 10.80
N SER A 12 21.40 -16.39 9.74
CA SER A 12 20.83 -15.54 8.71
C SER A 12 19.65 -16.32 8.16
N ARG A 13 18.45 -15.98 8.62
CA ARG A 13 17.18 -16.56 8.15
C ARG A 13 17.00 -16.08 6.71
N HIS A 14 17.72 -16.70 5.77
CA HIS A 14 17.40 -16.64 4.36
C HIS A 14 16.07 -17.37 4.22
N VAL A 15 14.99 -16.61 4.38
CA VAL A 15 13.65 -17.02 3.97
C VAL A 15 13.76 -17.20 2.46
N ARG A 16 13.98 -18.45 2.05
CA ARG A 16 14.03 -18.84 0.66
C ARG A 16 12.64 -18.57 0.11
N GLU A 17 12.50 -17.56 -0.74
CA GLU A 17 11.24 -17.27 -1.43
C GLU A 17 10.79 -18.56 -2.12
N VAL A 18 9.63 -19.08 -1.72
CA VAL A 18 9.06 -20.26 -2.36
C VAL A 18 8.62 -19.82 -3.76
N PRO A 19 9.06 -20.50 -4.83
CA PRO A 19 8.64 -20.17 -6.19
C PRO A 19 7.11 -20.17 -6.27
N GLY A 20 6.53 -19.03 -6.70
CA GLY A 20 5.08 -18.84 -6.79
C GLY A 20 4.43 -18.11 -5.60
N THR A 21 5.19 -17.68 -4.59
CA THR A 21 4.64 -16.84 -3.53
C THR A 21 4.48 -15.41 -4.04
N PRO A 22 3.27 -14.81 -4.01
CA PRO A 22 3.12 -13.41 -4.37
C PRO A 22 3.93 -12.52 -3.43
N SER A 23 4.69 -11.58 -3.99
CA SER A 23 5.52 -10.63 -3.25
C SER A 23 5.07 -9.19 -3.51
N ILE A 24 5.12 -8.37 -2.45
CA ILE A 24 4.81 -6.93 -2.50
C ILE A 24 6.12 -6.17 -2.51
N GLY A 25 6.26 -5.27 -3.48
CA GLY A 25 7.41 -4.39 -3.58
C GLY A 25 7.15 -3.19 -2.71
N TRP A 26 7.38 -3.27 -1.41
CA TRP A 26 7.01 -2.23 -0.45
C TRP A 26 7.52 -0.83 -0.81
N ARG A 27 8.68 -0.73 -1.47
CA ARG A 27 9.18 0.54 -2.02
C ARG A 27 8.27 1.10 -3.12
N ALA A 28 7.88 0.27 -4.08
CA ALA A 28 6.98 0.66 -5.16
C ALA A 28 5.58 1.00 -4.63
N ALA A 29 5.06 0.21 -3.68
CA ALA A 29 3.80 0.48 -3.01
C ALA A 29 3.83 1.82 -2.24
N ALA A 30 4.91 2.12 -1.52
CA ALA A 30 5.07 3.40 -0.81
C ALA A 30 5.13 4.58 -1.78
N VAL A 31 5.87 4.46 -2.90
CA VAL A 31 5.93 5.52 -3.93
C VAL A 31 4.57 5.72 -4.58
N GLY A 32 3.88 4.64 -4.96
CA GLY A 32 2.53 4.73 -5.54
C GLY A 32 1.52 5.32 -4.55
N GLY A 33 1.59 4.94 -3.27
CA GLY A 33 0.76 5.53 -2.21
C GLY A 33 1.01 7.03 -2.07
N ALA A 34 2.29 7.46 -2.03
CA ALA A 34 2.64 8.88 -1.98
C ALA A 34 2.12 9.66 -3.20
N VAL A 35 2.24 9.10 -4.41
CA VAL A 35 1.67 9.70 -5.63
C VAL A 35 0.16 9.80 -5.51
N GLY A 36 -0.51 8.75 -5.03
CA GLY A 36 -1.97 8.77 -4.83
C GLY A 36 -2.41 9.88 -3.87
N ILE A 37 -1.70 10.07 -2.77
CA ILE A 37 -1.96 11.17 -1.82
C ILE A 37 -1.80 12.53 -2.49
N VAL A 38 -0.66 12.77 -3.17
CA VAL A 38 -0.41 14.04 -3.86
C VAL A 38 -1.49 14.35 -4.89
N VAL A 39 -1.91 13.35 -5.67
CA VAL A 39 -2.98 13.55 -6.66
C VAL A 39 -4.33 13.79 -5.99
N ALA A 40 -4.62 13.14 -4.86
CA ALA A 40 -5.87 13.35 -4.11
C ALA A 40 -5.96 14.78 -3.56
N GLU A 41 -4.87 15.31 -3.01
CA GLU A 41 -4.78 16.70 -2.54
C GLU A 41 -5.03 17.71 -3.66
N LEU A 42 -4.56 17.42 -4.88
CA LEU A 42 -4.76 18.29 -6.03
C LEU A 42 -6.17 18.18 -6.62
N ALA A 43 -6.77 16.99 -6.59
CA ALA A 43 -8.06 16.71 -7.22
C ALA A 43 -9.26 17.01 -6.31
N GLY A 44 -9.04 17.10 -4.99
CA GLY A 44 -10.08 17.37 -3.99
C GLY A 44 -10.79 16.10 -3.49
N VAL A 45 -11.82 16.31 -2.68
CA VAL A 45 -12.56 15.24 -1.96
C VAL A 45 -13.62 14.56 -2.82
N GLY A 46 -13.99 13.32 -2.45
CA GLY A 46 -15.08 12.56 -3.07
C GLY A 46 -14.60 11.64 -4.19
N PHE A 47 -15.33 11.55 -5.29
CA PHE A 47 -15.01 10.62 -6.39
C PHE A 47 -13.59 10.83 -6.97
N ALA A 48 -13.09 12.06 -6.93
CA ALA A 48 -11.74 12.41 -7.33
C ALA A 48 -10.65 11.66 -6.53
N SER A 49 -10.90 11.34 -5.25
CA SER A 49 -9.95 10.57 -4.43
C SER A 49 -9.79 9.14 -4.95
N LEU A 50 -10.86 8.52 -5.46
CA LEU A 50 -10.80 7.18 -6.04
C LEU A 50 -9.91 7.15 -7.28
N VAL A 51 -10.02 8.17 -8.14
CA VAL A 51 -9.17 8.32 -9.33
C VAL A 51 -7.71 8.51 -8.91
N ALA A 52 -7.45 9.32 -7.90
CA ALA A 52 -6.10 9.54 -7.36
C ALA A 52 -5.48 8.24 -6.82
N ILE A 53 -6.25 7.46 -6.04
CA ILE A 53 -5.79 6.16 -5.52
C ILE A 53 -5.58 5.15 -6.63
N ALA A 54 -6.43 5.13 -7.67
CA ALA A 54 -6.21 4.30 -8.85
C ALA A 54 -4.92 4.66 -9.58
N ILE A 55 -4.60 5.96 -9.73
CA ILE A 55 -3.32 6.42 -10.29
C ILE A 55 -2.14 5.97 -9.41
N GLY A 56 -2.25 6.10 -8.10
CA GLY A 56 -1.25 5.62 -7.16
C GLY A 56 -0.99 4.11 -7.29
N GLY A 57 -2.07 3.32 -7.39
CA GLY A 57 -1.99 1.88 -7.63
C GLY A 57 -1.38 1.53 -9.00
N PHE A 58 -1.71 2.30 -10.04
CA PHE A 58 -1.11 2.16 -11.37
C PHE A 58 0.40 2.39 -11.32
N VAL A 59 0.86 3.45 -10.66
CA VAL A 59 2.29 3.76 -10.51
C VAL A 59 3.00 2.67 -9.70
N ALA A 60 2.42 2.20 -8.60
CA ALA A 60 3.01 1.11 -7.80
C ALA A 60 3.22 -0.16 -8.63
N ALA A 61 2.22 -0.55 -9.43
CA ALA A 61 2.31 -1.73 -10.28
C ALA A 61 3.28 -1.55 -11.47
N ARG A 62 3.39 -0.35 -12.04
CA ARG A 62 4.39 -0.03 -13.07
C ARG A 62 5.81 -0.13 -12.52
N LEU A 63 6.03 0.38 -11.31
CA LEU A 63 7.34 0.34 -10.65
C LEU A 63 7.73 -1.06 -10.20
N SER A 64 6.76 -1.89 -9.79
CA SER A 64 7.05 -3.28 -9.44
C SER A 64 7.28 -4.13 -10.69
N GLY A 65 6.54 -3.91 -11.77
CA GLY A 65 6.55 -4.74 -12.98
C GLY A 65 5.87 -6.12 -12.81
N HIS A 66 5.24 -6.40 -11.67
CA HIS A 66 4.61 -7.68 -11.37
C HIS A 66 3.53 -7.56 -10.27
N HIS A 67 2.61 -8.54 -10.21
CA HIS A 67 1.52 -8.64 -9.22
C HIS A 67 0.65 -7.37 -9.08
N GLY A 68 0.21 -6.80 -10.19
CA GLY A 68 -0.42 -5.48 -10.26
C GLY A 68 -1.59 -5.27 -9.29
N LEU A 69 -2.47 -6.28 -9.12
CA LEU A 69 -3.55 -6.24 -8.14
C LEU A 69 -3.02 -6.04 -6.71
N LEU A 70 -2.03 -6.82 -6.30
CA LEU A 70 -1.46 -6.77 -4.94
C LEU A 70 -0.68 -5.47 -4.70
N GLN A 71 0.04 -4.97 -5.69
CA GLN A 71 0.79 -3.72 -5.58
C GLN A 71 -0.14 -2.52 -5.51
N GLY A 72 -1.21 -2.54 -6.32
CA GLY A 72 -2.26 -1.54 -6.26
C GLY A 72 -3.00 -1.52 -4.93
N GLY A 73 -3.34 -2.70 -4.40
CA GLY A 73 -3.93 -2.83 -3.07
C GLY A 73 -2.99 -2.41 -1.95
N ALA A 74 -1.70 -2.76 -2.04
CA ALA A 74 -0.70 -2.34 -1.06
C ALA A 74 -0.50 -0.82 -1.06
N ALA A 75 -0.48 -0.18 -2.23
CA ALA A 75 -0.41 1.28 -2.34
C ALA A 75 -1.63 1.96 -1.71
N ALA A 76 -2.85 1.44 -1.97
CA ALA A 76 -4.05 1.94 -1.33
C ALA A 76 -4.03 1.75 0.20
N ALA A 77 -3.52 0.63 0.69
CA ALA A 77 -3.36 0.38 2.13
C ALA A 77 -2.40 1.39 2.78
N VAL A 78 -1.28 1.74 2.10
CA VAL A 78 -0.38 2.81 2.56
C VAL A 78 -1.14 4.13 2.70
N CYS A 79 -1.97 4.50 1.73
CA CYS A 79 -2.79 5.71 1.80
C CYS A 79 -3.76 5.69 2.98
N ILE A 80 -4.50 4.59 3.16
CA ILE A 80 -5.48 4.43 4.25
C ILE A 80 -4.79 4.57 5.61
N VAL A 81 -3.63 3.92 5.79
CA VAL A 81 -2.86 4.02 7.03
C VAL A 81 -2.38 5.45 7.28
N VAL A 82 -1.93 6.17 6.25
CA VAL A 82 -1.51 7.57 6.38
C VAL A 82 -2.69 8.46 6.77
N VAL A 83 -3.84 8.32 6.13
CA VAL A 83 -5.06 9.08 6.46
C VAL A 83 -5.52 8.78 7.89
N GLY A 84 -5.56 7.50 8.29
CA GLY A 84 -5.91 7.10 9.65
C GLY A 84 -4.93 7.61 10.70
N LEU A 85 -3.64 7.73 10.35
CA LEU A 85 -2.63 8.33 11.22
C LEU A 85 -2.89 9.83 11.40
N VAL A 86 -3.18 10.56 10.31
CA VAL A 86 -3.52 11.99 10.36
C VAL A 86 -4.76 12.21 11.23
N ASP A 87 -5.80 11.39 11.06
CA ASP A 87 -7.02 11.42 11.87
C ASP A 87 -6.76 11.20 13.37
N THR A 88 -5.78 10.35 13.69
CA THR A 88 -5.41 10.06 15.08
C THR A 88 -4.77 11.28 15.75
N PHE A 89 -3.97 12.06 15.01
CA PHE A 89 -3.28 13.25 15.54
C PHE A 89 -4.09 14.54 15.40
N LEU A 90 -5.06 14.59 14.48
CA LEU A 90 -5.98 15.71 14.28
C LEU A 90 -7.44 15.20 14.28
N PRO A 91 -7.96 14.79 15.46
CA PRO A 91 -9.29 14.22 15.54
C PRO A 91 -10.36 15.28 15.26
N ALA A 92 -11.13 15.07 14.20
CA ALA A 92 -12.36 15.80 13.96
C ALA A 92 -13.53 15.13 14.72
N PRO A 93 -14.51 15.89 15.23
CA PRO A 93 -15.71 15.31 15.85
C PRO A 93 -16.46 14.47 14.80
N ARG A 94 -16.67 13.19 15.10
CA ARG A 94 -17.33 12.20 14.21
C ARG A 94 -18.58 11.64 14.86
N LEU A 95 -19.64 11.50 14.08
CA LEU A 95 -20.85 10.75 14.45
C LEU A 95 -20.64 9.26 14.15
N PRO A 96 -21.38 8.34 14.81
CA PRO A 96 -21.23 6.89 14.59
C PRO A 96 -21.49 6.45 13.14
N ALA A 97 -22.33 7.19 12.40
CA ALA A 97 -22.58 6.97 10.98
C ALA A 97 -21.32 7.19 10.11
N ASP A 98 -20.40 8.03 10.58
CA ASP A 98 -19.17 8.36 9.86
C ASP A 98 -18.20 7.18 9.85
N THR A 99 -18.19 6.35 10.89
CA THR A 99 -17.32 5.16 10.96
C THR A 99 -17.68 4.13 9.88
N GLY A 100 -18.98 3.87 9.67
CA GLY A 100 -19.43 2.96 8.61
C GLY A 100 -19.08 3.48 7.22
N LEU A 101 -19.18 4.79 7.03
CA LEU A 101 -18.85 5.46 5.77
C LEU A 101 -17.34 5.43 5.48
N LEU A 102 -16.50 5.57 6.52
CA LEU A 102 -15.04 5.43 6.41
C LEU A 102 -14.64 4.02 5.99
N ILE A 103 -15.22 2.98 6.58
CA ILE A 103 -14.94 1.59 6.20
C ILE A 103 -15.31 1.35 4.73
N LEU A 104 -16.49 1.82 4.30
CA LEU A 104 -16.92 1.67 2.91
C LEU A 104 -15.99 2.42 1.95
N LEU A 105 -15.53 3.59 2.36
CA LEU A 105 -14.58 4.40 1.60
C LEU A 105 -13.21 3.72 1.49
N ASP A 106 -12.71 3.10 2.57
CA ASP A 106 -11.46 2.32 2.55
C ASP A 106 -11.55 1.13 1.60
N VAL A 107 -12.70 0.43 1.61
CA VAL A 107 -12.96 -0.64 0.64
C VAL A 107 -12.97 -0.09 -0.78
N ALA A 108 -13.59 1.06 -1.03
CA ALA A 108 -13.59 1.70 -2.35
C ALA A 108 -12.17 2.10 -2.79
N HIS A 109 -11.35 2.64 -1.89
CA HIS A 109 -9.95 2.96 -2.16
C HIS A 109 -9.12 1.72 -2.48
N LEU A 110 -9.32 0.61 -1.75
CA LEU A 110 -8.67 -0.67 -2.06
C LEU A 110 -9.07 -1.18 -3.45
N LEU A 111 -10.36 -1.13 -3.80
CA LEU A 111 -10.84 -1.52 -5.12
C LEU A 111 -10.27 -0.62 -6.23
N ALA A 112 -10.22 0.69 -6.01
CA ALA A 112 -9.64 1.63 -6.95
C ALA A 112 -8.14 1.39 -7.17
N GLY A 113 -7.38 1.24 -6.08
CA GLY A 113 -5.94 0.98 -6.13
C GLY A 113 -5.63 -0.34 -6.82
N THR A 114 -6.32 -1.43 -6.46
CA THR A 114 -6.19 -2.73 -7.12
C THR A 114 -6.54 -2.67 -8.60
N ALA A 115 -7.62 -1.98 -8.99
CA ALA A 115 -8.02 -1.80 -10.38
C ALA A 115 -6.95 -1.02 -11.18
N GLY A 116 -6.42 0.07 -10.62
CA GLY A 116 -5.33 0.83 -11.21
C GLY A 116 -4.07 -0.01 -11.40
N GLY A 117 -3.71 -0.79 -10.37
CA GLY A 117 -2.56 -1.69 -10.44
C GLY A 117 -2.72 -2.84 -11.44
N TRP A 118 -3.95 -3.36 -11.61
CA TRP A 118 -4.25 -4.34 -12.66
C TRP A 118 -4.13 -3.75 -14.06
N LEU A 119 -4.68 -2.56 -14.27
CA LEU A 119 -4.63 -1.86 -15.55
C LEU A 119 -3.18 -1.55 -15.98
N ALA A 120 -2.31 -1.20 -15.03
CA ALA A 120 -0.89 -0.94 -15.27
C ALA A 120 -0.14 -2.07 -15.94
N LEU A 121 -0.49 -3.33 -15.68
CA LEU A 121 0.17 -4.49 -16.27
C LEU A 121 -0.51 -5.02 -17.54
N ARG A 122 -1.62 -4.39 -17.95
CA ARG A 122 -2.32 -4.68 -19.21
C ARG A 122 -2.04 -3.67 -20.32
N THR A 123 -1.30 -2.61 -19.99
CA THR A 123 -0.98 -1.49 -20.89
C THR A 123 0.51 -1.42 -21.13
#